data_AF-A0AAV0TH87-F1
#
_entry.id   AF-A0AAV0TH87-F1
#
_cell.length_a   1.000
_cell.length_b   1.000
_cell.length_c   1.000
_cell.angle_alpha   90.00
_cell.angle_beta   90.00
_cell.angle_gamma   90.00
#
_symmetry.space_group_name_H-M   'P 1'
#
loop_
_entity.id
_entity.type
_entity.pdbx_description
1 polymer ?
#
loop_
_entity_poly.entity_id
_entity_poly.type
_entity_poly.pdbx_seq_one_letter_code
_entity_poly.pdbx_strand_id
1 'polypeptide(L)'
;MLFLLSVFLLVVVAVLLPVAFVIITWDHDIVQSYAALPSPADLGTKEFRWRCWLSPLTRRGWRTSILRSSCPRITLQCPFALLSVDFAKLATSLGLPKLALEQVPFLFPQVAIGSLFIQLFGNSHFPASVRDIRLEAINIVQVRDLDMRFSPQNEEAPTTPEMKCIMVLTEKRFLETKIEFVVQTDLFDDQGTVWQSITWFSVPFKQDVLLVPLSESSSALDKELVMRANSNLQVDTFSCSKRNLTEYEEVSVVGLTGTHVGKKDAVPMMWMLARAAIVLQEKGRVPQLPLMCRCVFEGDADFVPLHRKIQMQSWISEEDGQDEPQAQVTKLNLDVDGLNIMQGVLRTVGWMYSAEDEASQ
;
A
#
# COMPACT_ATOMS: atom_id res chain seq x y z
N MET A 1 32.74 -35.23 -22.20
CA MET A 1 32.39 -33.99 -22.92
C MET A 1 30.92 -33.94 -23.35
N LEU A 2 30.39 -34.94 -24.05
CA LEU A 2 28.99 -34.95 -24.52
C LEU A 2 27.95 -34.73 -23.39
N PHE A 3 28.11 -35.39 -22.24
CA PHE A 3 27.22 -35.20 -21.10
C PHE A 3 27.22 -33.77 -20.55
N LEU A 4 28.41 -33.16 -20.40
CA LEU A 4 28.56 -31.77 -19.96
C LEU A 4 27.94 -30.79 -20.97
N LEU A 5 28.05 -31.09 -22.26
CA LEU A 5 27.47 -30.27 -23.33
C LEU A 5 25.94 -30.37 -23.35
N SER A 6 25.36 -31.57 -23.15
CA SER A 6 23.93 -31.78 -23.03
C SER A 6 23.33 -31.10 -21.79
N VAL A 7 23.99 -31.19 -20.64
CA VAL A 7 23.58 -30.49 -19.41
C VAL A 7 23.65 -28.97 -19.60
N PHE A 8 24.71 -28.46 -20.23
CA PHE A 8 24.84 -27.03 -20.53
C PHE A 8 23.71 -26.54 -21.45
N LEU A 9 23.39 -27.30 -22.50
CA LEU A 9 22.34 -26.94 -23.44
C LEU A 9 20.94 -26.95 -22.79
N LEU A 10 20.68 -27.91 -21.90
CA LEU A 10 19.46 -27.94 -21.07
C LEU A 10 19.33 -26.73 -20.16
N VAL A 11 20.42 -26.32 -19.49
CA VAL A 11 20.42 -25.11 -18.65
C VAL A 11 20.18 -23.86 -19.49
N VAL A 12 20.80 -23.76 -20.67
CA VAL A 12 20.60 -22.63 -21.58
C VAL A 12 19.13 -22.55 -22.03
N VAL A 13 18.52 -23.66 -22.44
CA VAL A 13 17.09 -23.67 -22.82
C VAL A 13 16.21 -23.34 -21.63
N ALA A 14 16.47 -23.92 -20.44
CA ALA A 14 15.70 -23.66 -19.23
C ALA A 14 15.75 -22.20 -18.77
N VAL A 15 16.82 -21.47 -19.06
CA VAL A 15 16.96 -20.04 -18.74
C VAL A 15 16.42 -19.15 -19.86
N LEU A 16 16.70 -19.46 -21.13
CA LEU A 16 16.29 -18.64 -22.26
C LEU A 16 14.78 -18.67 -22.52
N LEU A 17 14.15 -19.84 -22.39
CA LEU A 17 12.74 -20.03 -22.69
C LEU A 17 11.82 -19.15 -21.82
N PRO A 18 12.00 -19.08 -20.48
CA PRO A 18 11.14 -18.24 -19.67
C PRO A 18 11.50 -16.73 -19.83
N VAL A 19 12.75 -16.38 -20.14
CA VAL A 19 13.13 -15.00 -20.48
C VAL A 19 12.46 -14.56 -21.80
N ALA A 20 12.49 -15.41 -22.82
CA ALA A 20 11.83 -15.15 -24.09
C ALA A 20 10.30 -15.06 -23.94
N PHE A 21 9.70 -15.94 -23.13
CA PHE A 21 8.28 -15.88 -22.79
C PHE A 21 7.89 -14.53 -22.18
N VAL A 22 8.66 -14.03 -21.22
CA VAL A 22 8.42 -12.72 -20.59
C VAL A 22 8.53 -11.58 -21.60
N ILE A 23 9.51 -11.64 -22.52
CA ILE A 23 9.68 -10.62 -23.56
C ILE A 23 8.49 -10.62 -24.53
N ILE A 24 8.00 -11.80 -24.91
CA ILE A 24 6.92 -11.96 -25.89
C ILE A 24 5.55 -11.62 -25.29
N THR A 25 5.31 -12.00 -24.04
CA THR A 25 4.02 -11.81 -23.33
C THR A 25 3.95 -10.52 -22.52
N TRP A 26 4.90 -9.61 -22.76
CA TRP A 26 4.85 -8.24 -22.25
C TRP A 26 3.87 -7.42 -23.10
N ASP A 27 2.60 -7.84 -23.12
CA ASP A 27 1.53 -7.09 -23.77
C ASP A 27 0.94 -6.05 -22.81
N HIS A 28 0.46 -4.95 -23.40
CA HIS A 28 0.06 -3.74 -22.69
C HIS A 28 -1.44 -3.55 -22.72
N ASP A 29 -2.15 -4.25 -21.84
CA ASP A 29 -3.54 -3.91 -21.61
C ASP A 29 -3.62 -2.71 -20.67
N ILE A 30 -4.13 -1.60 -21.21
CA ILE A 30 -4.34 -0.33 -20.50
C ILE A 30 -5.43 -0.49 -19.44
N VAL A 31 -6.38 -1.40 -19.66
CA VAL A 31 -7.46 -1.73 -18.73
C VAL A 31 -7.49 -3.23 -18.54
N GLN A 32 -7.36 -3.69 -17.30
CA GLN A 32 -7.49 -5.10 -16.94
C GLN A 32 -8.58 -5.28 -15.90
N SER A 33 -9.47 -6.24 -16.14
CA SER A 33 -10.46 -6.68 -15.17
C SER A 33 -10.11 -8.06 -14.65
N TYR A 34 -10.14 -8.22 -13.33
CA TYR A 34 -9.96 -9.49 -12.65
C TYR A 34 -11.27 -9.96 -12.05
N ALA A 35 -11.52 -11.27 -12.10
CA ALA A 35 -12.72 -11.89 -11.54
C ALA A 35 -12.74 -11.88 -10.01
N ALA A 36 -11.58 -11.72 -9.36
CA ALA A 36 -11.41 -11.65 -7.92
C ALA A 36 -10.14 -10.89 -7.57
N LEU A 37 -10.02 -10.49 -6.30
CA LEU A 37 -8.77 -9.96 -5.77
C LEU A 37 -7.67 -11.05 -5.88
N PRO A 38 -6.52 -10.74 -6.52
CA PRO A 38 -5.49 -11.74 -6.76
C PRO A 38 -4.78 -12.11 -5.46
N SER A 39 -4.66 -13.40 -5.18
CA SER A 39 -3.91 -13.92 -4.03
C SER A 39 -2.41 -13.82 -4.27
N PRO A 40 -1.59 -13.62 -3.22
CA PRO A 40 -0.13 -13.81 -3.29
C PRO A 40 0.30 -15.18 -3.84
N ALA A 41 -0.52 -16.22 -3.62
CA ALA A 41 -0.24 -17.58 -4.06
C ALA A 41 -0.58 -17.85 -5.54
N ASP A 42 -1.33 -16.95 -6.18
CA ASP A 42 -1.79 -17.13 -7.55
C ASP A 42 -0.62 -17.20 -8.54
N LEU A 43 -0.79 -18.04 -9.57
CA LEU A 43 0.20 -18.19 -10.63
C LEU A 43 0.48 -16.85 -11.33
N GLY A 44 -0.55 -16.05 -11.59
CA GLY A 44 -0.40 -14.71 -12.16
C GLY A 44 0.44 -13.80 -11.26
N THR A 45 0.15 -13.74 -9.96
CA THR A 45 0.93 -12.92 -9.01
C THR A 45 2.40 -13.36 -8.94
N LYS A 46 2.67 -14.68 -8.94
CA LYS A 46 4.03 -15.24 -8.99
C LYS A 46 4.74 -14.89 -10.29
N GLU A 47 4.04 -14.98 -11.41
CA GLU A 47 4.56 -14.60 -12.72
C GLU A 47 4.91 -13.11 -12.75
N PHE A 48 4.02 -12.22 -12.30
CA PHE A 48 4.28 -10.79 -12.24
C PHE A 48 5.45 -10.45 -11.31
N ARG A 49 5.56 -11.13 -10.16
CA ARG A 49 6.73 -10.99 -9.28
C ARG A 49 8.02 -11.36 -10.02
N TRP A 50 7.97 -12.43 -10.82
CA TRP A 50 9.11 -12.86 -11.62
C TRP A 50 9.41 -11.89 -12.77
N ARG A 51 8.40 -11.33 -13.43
CA ARG A 51 8.52 -10.26 -14.43
C ARG A 51 9.17 -9.00 -13.84
N CYS A 52 8.73 -8.57 -12.65
CA CYS A 52 9.34 -7.47 -11.90
C CYS A 52 10.81 -7.76 -11.57
N TRP A 53 11.13 -9.00 -11.19
CA TRP A 53 12.51 -9.44 -10.90
C TRP A 53 13.41 -9.46 -12.15
N LEU A 54 12.89 -9.89 -13.30
CA LEU A 54 13.61 -9.89 -14.58
C LEU A 54 13.68 -8.52 -15.25
N SER A 55 12.85 -7.57 -14.82
CA SER A 55 12.78 -6.23 -15.41
C SER A 55 14.13 -5.53 -15.61
N PRO A 56 15.15 -5.61 -14.71
CA PRO A 56 16.45 -4.99 -14.97
C PRO A 56 17.16 -5.55 -16.21
N LEU A 57 16.96 -6.85 -16.50
CA LEU A 57 17.65 -7.56 -17.58
C LEU A 57 17.00 -7.29 -18.93
N THR A 58 15.67 -7.25 -18.97
CA THR A 58 14.90 -6.95 -20.19
C THR A 58 14.88 -5.46 -20.54
N ARG A 59 15.26 -4.59 -19.60
CA ARG A 59 15.27 -3.12 -19.76
C ARG A 59 16.64 -2.53 -20.14
N ARG A 60 17.69 -3.34 -20.27
CA ARG A 60 18.98 -2.91 -20.87
C ARG A 60 18.76 -2.50 -22.32
N GLY A 61 18.67 -1.19 -22.57
CA GLY A 61 18.49 -0.63 -23.92
C GLY A 61 17.17 0.11 -24.15
N TRP A 62 16.35 0.32 -23.11
CA TRP A 62 15.19 1.20 -23.23
C TRP A 62 15.67 2.62 -23.59
N ARG A 63 15.25 3.08 -24.78
CA ARG A 63 15.64 4.39 -25.31
C ARG A 63 15.15 5.51 -24.38
N THR A 64 15.93 6.58 -24.28
CA THR A 64 15.58 7.83 -23.57
C THR A 64 14.22 8.42 -23.95
N SER A 65 13.65 8.01 -25.10
CA SER A 65 12.31 8.40 -25.54
C SER A 65 11.17 7.78 -24.72
N ILE A 66 11.29 6.53 -24.25
CA ILE A 66 10.24 5.84 -23.47
C ILE A 66 10.19 6.37 -22.03
N LEU A 67 11.34 6.79 -21.49
CA LEU A 67 11.42 7.52 -20.22
C LEU A 67 10.50 8.75 -20.23
N ARG A 68 10.43 9.47 -21.36
CA ARG A 68 9.72 10.74 -21.54
C ARG A 68 8.25 10.60 -21.94
N SER A 69 7.73 9.39 -22.13
CA SER A 69 6.31 9.20 -22.44
C SER A 69 5.44 9.59 -21.24
N SER A 70 4.20 10.01 -21.50
CA SER A 70 3.20 10.19 -20.47
C SER A 70 3.03 8.93 -19.63
N CYS A 71 2.62 9.10 -18.37
CA CYS A 71 2.30 7.96 -17.52
C CYS A 71 1.21 7.12 -18.22
N PRO A 72 1.42 5.82 -18.49
CA PRO A 72 0.34 4.99 -18.97
C PRO A 72 -0.71 4.93 -17.87
N ARG A 73 -1.94 5.37 -18.17
CA ARG A 73 -3.07 5.24 -17.25
C ARG A 73 -3.51 3.79 -17.24
N ILE A 74 -2.83 2.97 -16.44
CA ILE A 74 -3.20 1.58 -16.24
C ILE A 74 -4.27 1.55 -15.16
N THR A 75 -5.41 0.97 -15.52
CA THR A 75 -6.55 0.80 -14.63
C THR A 75 -6.75 -0.69 -14.39
N LEU A 76 -6.70 -1.10 -13.13
CA LEU A 76 -7.07 -2.44 -12.70
C LEU A 76 -8.42 -2.37 -11.99
N GLN A 77 -9.32 -3.28 -12.35
CA GLN A 77 -10.64 -3.39 -11.72
C GLN A 77 -10.87 -4.82 -11.25
N CYS A 78 -11.32 -4.98 -10.01
CA CYS A 78 -11.73 -6.29 -9.49
C CYS A 78 -12.83 -6.15 -8.44
N PRO A 79 -13.66 -7.19 -8.22
CA PRO A 79 -14.48 -7.24 -7.02
C PRO A 79 -13.56 -7.39 -5.80
N PHE A 80 -13.88 -6.66 -4.73
CA PHE A 80 -13.19 -6.70 -3.47
C PHE A 80 -13.95 -7.60 -2.49
N ALA A 81 -13.38 -8.77 -2.21
CA ALA A 81 -13.90 -9.68 -1.21
C ALA A 81 -12.74 -10.24 -0.40
N LEU A 82 -12.78 -10.06 0.92
CA LEU A 82 -11.81 -10.67 1.84
C LEU A 82 -12.37 -11.97 2.37
N LEU A 83 -11.77 -13.09 1.99
CA LEU A 83 -12.12 -14.38 2.57
C LEU A 83 -11.91 -14.33 4.09
N SER A 84 -12.82 -14.93 4.86
CA SER A 84 -12.75 -14.98 6.33
C SER A 84 -11.42 -15.57 6.84
N VAL A 85 -10.83 -16.49 6.08
CA VAL A 85 -9.53 -17.09 6.35
C VAL A 85 -8.39 -16.07 6.21
N ASP A 86 -8.40 -15.25 5.16
CA ASP A 86 -7.38 -14.23 4.92
C ASP A 86 -7.47 -13.12 5.97
N PHE A 87 -8.69 -12.77 6.35
CA PHE A 87 -8.95 -11.85 7.45
C PHE A 87 -8.40 -12.38 8.79
N ALA A 88 -8.63 -13.65 9.10
CA ALA A 88 -8.12 -14.28 10.32
C ALA A 88 -6.58 -14.33 10.34
N LYS A 89 -5.94 -14.66 9.22
CA LYS A 89 -4.47 -14.66 9.08
C LYS A 89 -3.87 -13.26 9.22
N LEU A 90 -4.50 -12.26 8.60
CA LEU A 90 -4.04 -10.88 8.72
C LEU A 90 -4.16 -10.37 10.15
N ALA A 91 -5.29 -10.65 10.81
CA ALA A 91 -5.52 -10.25 12.18
C ALA A 91 -4.57 -10.94 13.17
N THR A 92 -4.33 -12.24 13.01
CA THR A 92 -3.35 -12.99 13.83
C THR A 92 -1.93 -12.50 13.60
N SER A 93 -1.55 -12.23 12.35
CA SER A 93 -0.28 -11.60 12.00
C SER A 93 -0.09 -10.26 12.69
N LEU A 94 -1.15 -9.45 12.75
CA LEU A 94 -1.12 -8.13 13.37
C LEU A 94 -1.41 -8.17 14.88
N GLY A 95 -1.53 -9.35 15.50
CA GLY A 95 -1.67 -9.49 16.95
C GLY A 95 -3.04 -9.09 17.52
N LEU A 96 -4.12 -9.23 16.74
CA LEU A 96 -5.50 -9.03 17.20
C LEU A 96 -6.06 -10.33 17.81
N PRO A 97 -6.39 -10.37 19.12
CA PRO A 97 -6.83 -11.59 19.79
C PRO A 97 -8.34 -11.89 19.64
N LYS A 98 -9.17 -10.90 19.31
CA LYS A 98 -10.61 -11.06 19.06
C LYS A 98 -11.02 -10.22 17.87
N LEU A 99 -11.52 -10.87 16.83
CA LEU A 99 -12.08 -10.21 15.66
C LEU A 99 -13.60 -10.17 15.82
N ALA A 100 -14.16 -8.99 16.04
CA ALA A 100 -15.51 -8.73 15.60
C ALA A 100 -15.39 -8.38 14.10
N LEU A 101 -15.95 -9.21 13.22
CA LEU A 101 -16.05 -8.92 11.77
C LEU A 101 -16.74 -7.58 11.47
N GLU A 102 -17.40 -7.00 12.48
CA GLU A 102 -18.10 -5.72 12.45
C GLU A 102 -17.16 -4.49 12.53
N GLN A 103 -15.91 -4.66 12.97
CA GLN A 103 -14.94 -3.55 13.09
C GLN A 103 -13.65 -3.91 12.35
N VAL A 104 -13.71 -3.89 11.02
CA VAL A 104 -12.53 -4.06 10.17
C VAL A 104 -11.61 -2.85 10.36
N PRO A 105 -10.33 -3.03 10.73
CA PRO A 105 -9.42 -1.89 10.87
C PRO A 105 -9.27 -1.14 9.54
N PHE A 106 -9.26 0.19 9.59
CA PHE A 106 -9.28 1.05 8.40
C PHE A 106 -8.12 0.82 7.40
N LEU A 107 -7.02 0.21 7.85
CA LEU A 107 -5.87 -0.10 7.03
C LEU A 107 -5.92 -1.49 6.35
N PHE A 108 -6.88 -2.34 6.71
CA PHE A 108 -6.99 -3.68 6.13
C PHE A 108 -7.14 -3.69 4.61
N PRO A 109 -8.00 -2.84 4.00
CA PRO A 109 -8.08 -2.73 2.56
C PRO A 109 -6.74 -2.49 1.89
N GLN A 110 -5.92 -1.58 2.43
CA GLN A 110 -4.60 -1.28 1.89
C GLN A 110 -3.67 -2.50 1.88
N VAL A 111 -3.72 -3.31 2.93
CA VAL A 111 -2.89 -4.52 3.03
C VAL A 111 -3.34 -5.57 2.00
N ALA A 112 -4.66 -5.72 1.85
CA ALA A 112 -5.28 -6.70 0.96
C ALA A 112 -5.01 -6.43 -0.53
N ILE A 113 -5.07 -5.16 -0.95
CA ILE A 113 -4.79 -4.75 -2.33
C ILE A 113 -3.29 -4.85 -2.70
N GLY A 114 -2.44 -5.33 -1.79
CA GLY A 114 -0.99 -5.44 -1.97
C GLY A 114 -0.57 -6.14 -3.28
N SER A 115 -1.28 -7.20 -3.66
CA SER A 115 -1.03 -7.95 -4.90
C SER A 115 -1.36 -7.16 -6.17
N LEU A 116 -2.36 -6.28 -6.13
CA LEU A 116 -2.76 -5.45 -7.28
C LEU A 116 -1.66 -4.46 -7.65
N PHE A 117 -0.90 -3.93 -6.69
CA PHE A 117 0.24 -3.07 -7.01
C PHE A 117 1.30 -3.82 -7.84
N ILE A 118 1.54 -5.11 -7.58
CA ILE A 118 2.48 -5.90 -8.36
C ILE A 118 1.99 -6.10 -9.78
N GLN A 119 0.70 -6.30 -9.96
CA GLN A 119 0.11 -6.38 -11.29
C GLN A 119 0.19 -5.03 -12.00
N LEU A 120 -0.10 -3.93 -11.31
CA LEU A 120 -0.01 -2.57 -11.85
C LEU A 120 1.42 -2.29 -12.36
N PHE A 121 2.41 -2.57 -11.50
CA PHE A 121 3.81 -2.34 -11.81
C PHE A 121 4.38 -3.34 -12.82
N GLY A 122 3.91 -4.58 -12.80
CA GLY A 122 4.25 -5.62 -13.77
C GLY A 122 3.76 -5.31 -15.18
N ASN A 123 2.60 -4.65 -15.32
CA ASN A 123 2.05 -4.24 -16.61
C ASN A 123 2.56 -2.87 -17.09
N SER A 124 3.10 -2.06 -16.19
CA SER A 124 3.58 -0.72 -16.52
C SER A 124 4.94 -0.70 -17.24
N HIS A 125 5.04 0.19 -18.23
CA HIS A 125 6.29 0.52 -18.93
C HIS A 125 7.23 1.35 -18.07
N PHE A 126 7.64 0.85 -16.91
CA PHE A 126 8.57 1.61 -16.09
C PHE A 126 9.99 1.57 -16.65
N PRO A 127 10.62 2.74 -16.77
CA PRO A 127 11.95 2.83 -17.34
C PRO A 127 13.06 2.44 -16.35
N ALA A 128 12.72 2.25 -15.08
CA ALA A 128 13.62 1.78 -14.03
C ALA A 128 13.11 0.46 -13.46
N SER A 129 14.00 -0.32 -12.83
CA SER A 129 13.56 -1.55 -12.17
C SER A 129 12.72 -1.22 -10.94
N VAL A 130 11.53 -1.80 -10.85
CA VAL A 130 10.69 -1.73 -9.64
C VAL A 130 11.17 -2.67 -8.52
N ARG A 131 12.32 -3.33 -8.69
CA ARG A 131 12.89 -4.19 -7.65
C ARG A 131 13.23 -3.40 -6.38
N ASP A 132 13.68 -2.16 -6.55
CA ASP A 132 14.09 -1.28 -5.46
C ASP A 132 13.04 -0.20 -5.19
N ILE A 133 11.76 -0.49 -5.51
CA ILE A 133 10.65 0.43 -5.24
C ILE A 133 10.49 0.65 -3.74
N ARG A 134 10.28 1.89 -3.31
CA ARG A 134 10.14 2.32 -1.93
C ARG A 134 8.76 2.94 -1.74
N LEU A 135 8.16 2.76 -0.57
CA LEU A 135 6.94 3.45 -0.18
C LEU A 135 7.36 4.73 0.52
N GLU A 136 6.93 5.88 0.00
CA GLU A 136 7.29 7.20 0.50
C GLU A 136 6.20 7.75 1.41
N ALA A 137 4.96 7.58 0.99
CA ALA A 137 3.81 8.04 1.75
C ALA A 137 2.55 7.28 1.37
N ILE A 138 1.58 7.39 2.26
CA ILE A 138 0.23 6.90 2.05
C ILE A 138 -0.76 7.88 2.65
N ASN A 139 -1.85 8.08 1.95
CA ASN A 139 -3.01 8.83 2.42
C ASN A 139 -4.24 7.94 2.24
N ILE A 140 -4.91 7.63 3.34
CA ILE A 140 -6.13 6.82 3.36
C ILE A 140 -7.27 7.70 3.86
N VAL A 141 -8.40 7.63 3.18
CA VAL A 141 -9.65 8.23 3.59
C VAL A 141 -10.69 7.12 3.71
N GLN A 142 -11.25 6.95 4.89
CA GLN A 142 -12.40 6.08 5.12
C GLN A 142 -13.63 6.94 5.38
N VAL A 143 -14.65 6.80 4.53
CA VAL A 143 -15.87 7.60 4.59
C VAL A 143 -16.93 6.90 5.45
N ARG A 144 -17.07 5.58 5.28
CA ARG A 144 -18.04 4.73 5.98
C ARG A 144 -17.37 3.48 6.55
N ASP A 145 -18.01 2.84 7.51
CA ASP A 145 -17.57 1.54 8.04
C ASP A 145 -17.58 0.48 6.93
N LEU A 146 -16.58 -0.40 6.96
CA LEU A 146 -16.48 -1.53 6.03
C LEU A 146 -17.23 -2.72 6.62
N ASP A 147 -18.45 -2.97 6.14
CA ASP A 147 -19.17 -4.21 6.47
C ASP A 147 -18.69 -5.33 5.54
N MET A 148 -17.96 -6.29 6.12
CA MET A 148 -17.44 -7.48 5.42
C MET A 148 -18.22 -8.76 5.79
N ARG A 149 -19.43 -8.64 6.35
CA ARG A 149 -20.28 -9.80 6.64
C ARG A 149 -20.65 -10.50 5.34
N PHE A 150 -20.31 -11.79 5.25
CA PHE A 150 -20.84 -12.68 4.23
C PHE A 150 -22.28 -13.05 4.61
N SER A 151 -23.27 -12.67 3.81
CA SER A 151 -24.61 -13.27 3.97
C SER A 151 -24.52 -14.75 3.59
N PRO A 152 -24.84 -15.69 4.50
CA PRO A 152 -25.05 -17.07 4.10
C PRO A 152 -26.21 -17.07 3.11
N GLN A 153 -26.01 -17.71 1.96
CA GLN A 153 -27.04 -17.86 0.93
C GLN A 153 -28.34 -18.40 1.55
N ASN A 154 -29.28 -17.48 1.81
CA ASN A 154 -30.70 -17.76 1.92
C ASN A 154 -31.36 -16.88 0.84
N GLU A 155 -32.12 -17.53 -0.02
CA GLU A 155 -32.82 -16.91 -1.14
C GLU A 155 -33.75 -15.78 -0.64
N GLU A 156 -33.87 -14.71 -1.44
CA GLU A 156 -34.86 -13.63 -1.35
C GLU A 156 -34.57 -12.39 -0.46
N ALA A 157 -33.48 -11.63 -0.70
CA ALA A 157 -33.36 -10.17 -0.48
C ALA A 157 -31.95 -9.66 -0.91
N PRO A 158 -31.76 -8.39 -1.31
CA PRO A 158 -30.65 -8.00 -2.17
C PRO A 158 -29.30 -8.15 -1.48
N THR A 159 -28.44 -8.94 -2.14
CA THR A 159 -26.98 -8.83 -2.26
C THR A 159 -26.32 -7.83 -1.31
N THR A 160 -25.52 -8.35 -0.36
CA THR A 160 -24.43 -7.56 0.23
C THR A 160 -23.75 -6.76 -0.87
N PRO A 161 -23.53 -5.44 -0.70
CA PRO A 161 -22.98 -4.63 -1.77
C PRO A 161 -21.66 -5.23 -2.24
N GLU A 162 -21.61 -5.65 -3.51
CA GLU A 162 -20.37 -6.11 -4.12
C GLU A 162 -19.42 -4.91 -4.17
N MET A 163 -18.54 -4.80 -3.17
CA MET A 163 -17.52 -3.77 -3.16
C MET A 163 -16.64 -3.96 -4.40
N LYS A 164 -16.44 -2.88 -5.15
CA LYS A 164 -15.55 -2.87 -6.31
C LYS A 164 -14.30 -2.11 -5.94
N CYS A 165 -13.16 -2.68 -6.33
CA CYS A 165 -11.85 -2.06 -6.22
C CYS A 165 -11.43 -1.57 -7.60
N ILE A 166 -11.08 -0.28 -7.67
CA ILE A 166 -10.41 0.31 -8.83
C ILE A 166 -9.05 0.82 -8.38
N MET A 167 -7.99 0.38 -9.04
CA MET A 167 -6.62 0.85 -8.81
C MET A 167 -6.09 1.49 -10.10
N VAL A 168 -5.59 2.72 -9.99
CA VAL A 168 -5.11 3.50 -11.13
C VAL A 168 -3.73 4.07 -10.84
N LEU A 169 -2.81 3.88 -11.78
CA LEU A 169 -1.55 4.64 -11.81
C LEU A 169 -1.83 6.04 -12.37
N THR A 170 -1.85 7.05 -11.50
CA THR A 170 -2.30 8.40 -11.85
C THR A 170 -1.16 9.30 -12.30
N GLU A 171 -0.02 9.25 -11.61
CA GLU A 171 1.13 10.10 -11.90
C GLU A 171 2.46 9.33 -11.96
N LYS A 172 3.36 9.82 -12.82
CA LYS A 172 4.77 9.45 -12.91
C LYS A 172 5.58 10.74 -12.98
N ARG A 173 6.40 11.01 -11.98
CA ARG A 173 7.26 12.21 -11.89
C ARG A 173 8.72 11.80 -11.83
N PHE A 174 9.56 12.49 -12.59
CA PHE A 174 11.01 12.32 -12.45
C PHE A 174 11.56 13.40 -11.53
N LEU A 175 12.22 12.95 -10.47
CA LEU A 175 12.99 13.78 -9.55
C LEU A 175 14.48 13.60 -9.85
N GLU A 176 15.33 14.38 -9.19
CA GLU A 176 16.78 14.38 -9.42
C GLU A 176 17.42 12.99 -9.19
N THR A 177 16.99 12.31 -8.13
CA THR A 177 17.58 11.05 -7.67
C THR A 177 16.63 9.86 -7.71
N LYS A 178 15.35 10.07 -8.07
CA LYS A 178 14.31 9.03 -8.07
C LYS A 178 13.19 9.32 -9.05
N ILE A 179 12.44 8.29 -9.43
CA ILE A 179 11.14 8.42 -10.11
C ILE A 179 10.06 8.20 -9.06
N GLU A 180 9.13 9.14 -8.92
CA GLU A 180 7.97 9.05 -8.04
C GLU A 180 6.74 8.59 -8.83
N PHE A 181 5.92 7.74 -8.21
CA PHE A 181 4.70 7.19 -8.75
C PHE A 181 3.57 7.42 -7.76
N VAL A 182 2.40 7.75 -8.28
CA VAL A 182 1.19 7.89 -7.46
C VAL A 182 0.18 6.87 -7.95
N VAL A 183 -0.28 6.03 -7.01
CA VAL A 183 -1.34 5.05 -7.24
C VAL A 183 -2.53 5.44 -6.39
N GLN A 184 -3.67 5.63 -7.05
CA GLN A 184 -4.95 5.83 -6.38
C GLN A 184 -5.69 4.49 -6.35
N THR A 185 -6.25 4.12 -5.20
CA THR A 185 -7.14 2.96 -5.09
C THR A 185 -8.43 3.37 -4.41
N ASP A 186 -9.55 3.10 -5.08
CA ASP A 186 -10.88 3.42 -4.59
C ASP A 186 -11.67 2.13 -4.38
N LEU A 187 -12.28 2.00 -3.20
CA LEU A 187 -13.31 1.02 -2.90
C LEU A 187 -14.66 1.71 -2.86
N PHE A 188 -15.60 1.21 -3.64
CA PHE A 188 -16.95 1.74 -3.71
C PHE A 188 -17.97 0.62 -3.79
N ASP A 189 -19.14 0.90 -3.23
CA ASP A 189 -20.34 0.09 -3.33
C ASP A 189 -21.36 0.77 -4.26
N ASP A 190 -22.61 0.31 -4.22
CA ASP A 190 -23.75 0.91 -4.90
C ASP A 190 -24.12 2.31 -4.38
N GLN A 191 -23.73 2.65 -3.15
CA GLN A 191 -23.96 3.95 -2.52
C GLN A 191 -22.82 4.96 -2.75
N GLY A 192 -21.67 4.50 -3.26
CA GLY A 192 -20.53 5.34 -3.63
C GLY A 192 -19.23 4.93 -2.93
N THR A 193 -18.27 5.86 -2.87
CA THR A 193 -16.94 5.57 -2.28
C THR A 193 -17.05 5.32 -0.78
N VAL A 194 -16.53 4.18 -0.34
CA VAL A 194 -16.45 3.78 1.08
C VAL A 194 -15.07 4.08 1.63
N TRP A 195 -14.05 3.81 0.82
CA TRP A 195 -12.65 3.91 1.21
C TRP A 195 -11.81 4.30 0.00
N GLN A 196 -10.82 5.16 0.23
CA GLN A 196 -9.91 5.63 -0.79
C GLN A 196 -8.49 5.65 -0.25
N SER A 197 -7.51 5.32 -1.09
CA SER A 197 -6.11 5.51 -0.80
C SER A 197 -5.38 6.18 -1.95
N ILE A 198 -4.38 6.98 -1.59
CA ILE A 198 -3.36 7.49 -2.49
C ILE A 198 -2.03 7.02 -1.91
N THR A 199 -1.30 6.23 -2.68
CA THR A 199 -0.02 5.64 -2.27
C THR A 199 1.09 6.18 -3.16
N TRP A 200 2.11 6.77 -2.53
CA TRP A 200 3.30 7.28 -3.20
C TRP A 200 4.42 6.26 -3.13
N PHE A 201 4.93 5.88 -4.29
CA PHE A 201 6.09 5.03 -4.41
C PHE A 201 7.23 5.78 -5.08
N SER A 202 8.47 5.39 -4.80
CA SER A 202 9.63 5.88 -5.53
C SER A 202 10.55 4.74 -5.96
N VAL A 203 11.29 4.95 -7.04
CA VAL A 203 12.37 4.05 -7.46
C VAL A 203 13.63 4.89 -7.63
N PRO A 204 14.77 4.50 -7.04
CA PRO A 204 16.05 5.18 -7.26
C PRO A 204 16.39 5.26 -8.75
N PHE A 205 16.65 6.47 -9.24
CA PHE A 205 16.94 6.73 -10.64
C PHE A 205 17.67 8.05 -10.81
N LYS A 206 18.87 8.03 -11.38
CA LYS A 206 19.64 9.24 -11.67
C LYS A 206 19.37 9.70 -13.09
N GLN A 207 18.89 10.93 -13.25
CA GLN A 207 18.71 11.53 -14.58
C GLN A 207 20.05 12.02 -15.14
N ASP A 208 20.32 11.72 -16.41
CA ASP A 208 21.50 12.25 -17.11
C ASP A 208 21.34 13.74 -17.50
N VAL A 209 20.11 14.23 -17.67
CA VAL A 209 19.81 15.63 -18.03
C VAL A 209 18.57 16.11 -17.25
N LEU A 210 18.77 17.07 -16.34
CA LEU A 210 17.70 17.77 -15.62
C LEU A 210 17.09 18.84 -16.54
N LEU A 211 15.84 18.62 -16.99
CA LEU A 211 15.12 19.57 -17.87
C LEU A 211 13.87 20.16 -17.21
N VAL A 212 13.57 19.78 -15.98
CA VAL A 212 12.39 20.22 -15.23
C VAL A 212 12.87 20.85 -13.92
N PRO A 213 12.27 21.96 -13.45
CA PRO A 213 12.64 22.54 -12.16
C PRO A 213 12.57 21.49 -11.05
N LEU A 214 13.53 21.56 -10.13
CA LEU A 214 13.60 20.73 -8.92
C LEU A 214 12.28 20.86 -8.16
N SER A 215 11.40 19.86 -8.29
CA SER A 215 10.20 19.75 -7.47
C SER A 215 10.50 18.85 -6.29
N GLU A 216 10.23 19.32 -5.08
CA GLU A 216 10.25 18.45 -3.90
C GLU A 216 9.11 17.43 -3.97
N SER A 217 9.25 16.32 -3.23
CA SER A 217 8.20 15.30 -3.15
C SER A 217 6.92 15.91 -2.58
N SER A 218 5.78 15.59 -3.20
CA SER A 218 4.45 16.04 -2.74
C SER A 218 3.96 15.30 -1.48
N SER A 219 4.79 14.41 -0.93
CA SER A 219 4.47 13.54 0.19
C SER A 219 4.51 14.20 1.57
N ALA A 220 5.01 15.44 1.70
CA ALA A 220 5.18 16.09 3.01
C ALA A 220 3.87 16.15 3.83
N LEU A 221 4.01 16.07 5.16
CA LEU A 221 2.92 16.30 6.11
C LEU A 221 2.68 17.80 6.30
N ASP A 222 1.42 18.16 6.53
CA ASP A 222 1.06 19.51 6.94
C ASP A 222 1.61 19.79 8.35
N LYS A 223 2.57 20.72 8.43
CA LYS A 223 3.26 21.07 9.67
C LYS A 223 2.32 21.69 10.70
N GLU A 224 1.35 22.49 10.27
CA GLU A 224 0.41 23.13 11.20
C GLU A 224 -0.48 22.08 11.85
N LEU A 225 -0.94 21.11 11.06
CA LEU A 225 -1.80 20.04 11.54
C LEU A 225 -1.06 19.09 12.49
N VAL A 226 0.20 18.76 12.18
CA VAL A 226 1.09 17.99 13.07
C VAL A 226 1.30 18.68 14.42
N MET A 227 1.37 20.01 14.45
CA MET A 227 1.59 20.79 15.67
C MET A 227 0.37 20.87 16.59
N ARG A 228 -0.84 20.52 16.12
CA ARG A 228 -2.05 20.51 16.96
C ARG A 228 -2.09 19.31 17.92
N ALA A 229 -1.56 18.17 17.50
CA ALA A 229 -1.55 16.95 18.30
C ALA A 229 -0.24 16.84 19.08
N ASN A 230 -0.17 17.54 20.22
CA ASN A 230 1.01 17.56 21.09
C ASN A 230 0.70 17.22 22.56
N SER A 231 -0.54 16.87 22.90
CA SER A 231 -0.94 16.50 24.26
C SER A 231 -1.11 14.98 24.43
N ASN A 232 -1.23 14.54 25.68
CA ASN A 232 -1.54 13.14 26.04
C ASN A 232 -0.65 12.09 25.35
N LEU A 233 0.67 12.28 25.43
CA LEU A 233 1.66 11.33 24.92
C LEU A 233 1.41 9.93 25.47
N GLN A 234 1.36 8.95 24.57
CA GLN A 234 1.41 7.53 24.93
C GLN A 234 2.49 6.83 24.11
N VAL A 235 3.17 5.92 24.79
CA VAL A 235 4.23 5.11 24.21
C VAL A 235 3.83 3.65 24.28
N ASP A 236 3.73 3.02 23.12
CA ASP A 236 3.47 1.60 22.96
C ASP A 236 4.66 0.94 22.24
N THR A 237 4.81 -0.37 22.40
CA THR A 237 5.92 -1.09 21.79
C THR A 237 5.47 -2.44 21.26
N PHE A 238 5.92 -2.78 20.07
CA PHE A 238 5.63 -4.07 19.43
C PHE A 238 6.84 -4.58 18.67
N SER A 239 6.80 -5.85 18.28
CA SER A 239 7.83 -6.48 17.45
C SER A 239 7.17 -7.45 16.49
N CYS A 240 7.78 -7.62 15.31
CA CYS A 240 7.31 -8.59 14.33
C CYS A 240 8.09 -9.90 14.52
N SER A 241 7.39 -10.98 14.87
CA SER A 241 8.00 -12.30 14.88
C SER A 241 8.01 -12.92 13.48
N LYS A 242 8.83 -13.95 13.28
CA LYS A 242 8.80 -14.75 12.05
C LYS A 242 7.41 -15.31 11.72
N ARG A 243 6.64 -15.69 12.75
CA ARG A 243 5.26 -16.17 12.57
C ARG A 243 4.35 -15.06 12.05
N ASN A 244 4.46 -13.85 12.60
CA ASN A 244 3.68 -12.71 12.12
C ASN A 244 4.00 -12.41 10.66
N LEU A 245 5.29 -12.43 10.29
CA LEU A 245 5.69 -12.25 8.91
C LEU A 245 5.08 -13.33 8.01
N THR A 246 5.22 -14.62 8.34
CA THR A 246 4.69 -15.71 7.50
C THR A 246 3.18 -15.62 7.28
N GLU A 247 2.42 -15.34 8.35
CA GLU A 247 0.95 -15.18 8.23
C GLU A 247 0.59 -13.95 7.40
N TYR A 248 1.42 -12.89 7.43
CA TYR A 248 1.25 -11.71 6.58
C TYR A 248 1.52 -12.01 5.10
N GLU A 249 2.57 -12.77 4.77
CA GLU A 249 2.95 -13.05 3.38
C GLU A 249 1.93 -13.94 2.65
N GLU A 250 1.09 -14.65 3.39
CA GLU A 250 -0.01 -15.44 2.83
C GLU A 250 -1.17 -14.59 2.32
N VAL A 251 -1.34 -13.38 2.86
CA VAL A 251 -2.48 -12.49 2.59
C VAL A 251 -2.07 -11.26 1.78
N SER A 252 -0.85 -10.77 1.98
CA SER A 252 -0.31 -9.59 1.30
C SER A 252 1.01 -9.93 0.64
N VAL A 253 1.26 -9.37 -0.54
CA VAL A 253 2.56 -9.60 -1.17
C VAL A 253 3.63 -8.74 -0.51
N VAL A 254 4.58 -9.41 0.13
CA VAL A 254 5.76 -8.76 0.72
C VAL A 254 6.66 -8.18 -0.37
N GLY A 255 7.02 -6.90 -0.22
CA GLY A 255 8.14 -6.31 -0.95
C GLY A 255 7.82 -5.37 -2.11
N LEU A 256 6.80 -4.52 -2.01
CA LEU A 256 6.75 -3.27 -2.80
C LEU A 256 7.64 -2.17 -2.21
N THR A 257 8.36 -2.49 -1.13
CA THR A 257 9.21 -1.57 -0.38
C THR A 257 10.56 -2.22 -0.17
N GLY A 258 11.44 -2.10 -1.16
CA GLY A 258 12.90 -2.03 -1.02
C GLY A 258 13.58 -3.14 -0.23
N THR A 259 12.93 -4.28 0.03
CA THR A 259 13.59 -5.41 0.64
C THR A 259 14.39 -6.07 -0.46
N HIS A 260 15.67 -5.70 -0.50
CA HIS A 260 16.71 -6.44 -1.19
C HIS A 260 16.36 -7.92 -1.15
N VAL A 261 16.28 -8.54 -2.33
CA VAL A 261 15.95 -9.95 -2.62
C VAL A 261 16.75 -10.99 -1.78
N GLY A 262 17.63 -10.56 -0.86
CA GLY A 262 18.41 -11.37 0.06
C GLY A 262 18.07 -11.27 1.56
N LYS A 263 17.16 -10.42 2.05
CA LYS A 263 16.88 -10.32 3.50
C LYS A 263 15.51 -10.92 3.86
N LYS A 264 15.48 -12.24 4.09
CA LYS A 264 14.29 -13.01 4.51
C LYS A 264 13.70 -12.62 5.87
N ASP A 265 14.36 -11.75 6.63
CA ASP A 265 13.99 -11.41 8.00
C ASP A 265 13.79 -9.89 8.17
N ALA A 266 12.99 -9.28 7.30
CA ALA A 266 12.62 -7.86 7.33
C ALA A 266 11.17 -7.66 7.74
N VAL A 267 10.89 -6.61 8.52
CA VAL A 267 9.52 -6.17 8.79
C VAL A 267 9.01 -5.32 7.61
N PRO A 268 7.90 -5.67 6.97
CA PRO A 268 7.31 -4.83 5.93
C PRO A 268 6.83 -3.49 6.49
N MET A 269 7.10 -2.38 5.79
CA MET A 269 6.61 -1.04 6.18
C MET A 269 5.09 -1.01 6.33
N MET A 270 4.36 -1.66 5.41
CA MET A 270 2.91 -1.76 5.49
C MET A 270 2.43 -2.59 6.69
N TRP A 271 3.18 -3.60 7.11
CA TRP A 271 2.88 -4.35 8.33
C TRP A 271 3.04 -3.46 9.57
N MET A 272 4.08 -2.63 9.63
CA MET A 272 4.30 -1.70 10.76
C MET A 272 3.19 -0.66 10.84
N LEU A 273 2.78 -0.10 9.70
CA LEU A 273 1.63 0.82 9.66
C LEU A 273 0.33 0.12 10.08
N ALA A 274 0.07 -1.09 9.60
CA ALA A 274 -1.11 -1.87 9.97
C ALA A 274 -1.16 -2.18 11.47
N ARG A 275 -0.01 -2.57 12.05
CA ARG A 275 0.09 -2.81 13.49
C ARG A 275 -0.10 -1.52 14.30
N ALA A 276 0.49 -0.40 13.85
CA ALA A 276 0.31 0.89 14.50
C ALA A 276 -1.15 1.36 14.48
N ALA A 277 -1.84 1.20 13.35
CA ALA A 277 -3.25 1.52 13.21
C ALA A 277 -4.12 0.72 14.20
N ILE A 278 -3.85 -0.58 14.35
CA ILE A 278 -4.53 -1.43 15.33
C ILE A 278 -4.27 -0.96 16.77
N VAL A 279 -3.02 -0.64 17.11
CA VAL A 279 -2.68 -0.13 18.44
C VAL A 279 -3.43 1.18 18.70
N LEU A 280 -3.51 2.11 17.74
CA LEU A 280 -4.32 3.31 17.90
C LEU A 280 -5.80 2.99 18.14
N GLN A 281 -6.35 2.02 17.41
CA GLN A 281 -7.75 1.63 17.53
C GLN A 281 -8.04 0.99 18.90
N GLU A 282 -7.19 0.07 19.37
CA GLU A 282 -7.29 -0.56 20.70
C GLU A 282 -7.21 0.47 21.84
N LYS A 283 -6.51 1.59 21.63
CA LYS A 283 -6.35 2.66 22.61
C LYS A 283 -7.37 3.78 22.48
N GLY A 284 -8.35 3.67 21.57
CA GLY A 284 -9.37 4.69 21.34
C GLY A 284 -8.79 6.01 20.81
N ARG A 285 -7.68 5.94 20.06
CA ARG A 285 -6.97 7.09 19.47
C ARG A 285 -7.17 7.21 17.97
N VAL A 286 -8.17 6.53 17.42
CA VAL A 286 -8.59 6.71 16.04
C VAL A 286 -9.76 7.68 16.05
N PRO A 287 -9.65 8.84 15.36
CA PRO A 287 -10.76 9.78 15.23
C PRO A 287 -11.99 9.13 14.58
N GLN A 288 -13.16 9.72 14.79
CA GLN A 288 -14.40 9.26 14.18
C GLN A 288 -14.39 9.42 12.66
N LEU A 289 -15.22 8.63 11.98
CA LEU A 289 -15.46 8.76 10.55
C LEU A 289 -16.19 10.07 10.22
N PRO A 290 -15.98 10.68 9.04
CA PRO A 290 -15.01 10.29 8.00
C PRO A 290 -13.56 10.48 8.46
N LEU A 291 -12.75 9.44 8.37
CA LEU A 291 -11.36 9.42 8.84
C LEU A 291 -10.41 9.69 7.68
N MET A 292 -9.40 10.52 7.90
CA MET A 292 -8.23 10.64 7.03
C MET A 292 -6.97 10.29 7.82
N CYS A 293 -6.18 9.37 7.28
CA CYS A 293 -4.88 8.97 7.80
C CYS A 293 -3.80 9.25 6.75
N ARG A 294 -2.86 10.13 7.06
CA ARG A 294 -1.69 10.40 6.22
C ARG A 294 -0.43 9.98 6.94
N CYS A 295 0.37 9.12 6.32
CA CYS A 295 1.65 8.65 6.83
C CYS A 295 2.75 8.87 5.80
N VAL A 296 3.93 9.25 6.27
CA VAL A 296 5.15 9.43 5.49
C VAL A 296 6.22 8.52 6.09
N PHE A 297 6.95 7.85 5.22
CA PHE A 297 8.01 6.92 5.58
C PHE A 297 9.35 7.60 5.34
N GLU A 298 10.25 7.49 6.32
CA GLU A 298 11.57 8.10 6.20
C GLU A 298 12.45 7.27 5.26
N GLY A 299 13.01 7.94 4.25
CA GLY A 299 13.69 7.30 3.12
C GLY A 299 15.02 6.62 3.44
N ASP A 300 15.59 6.89 4.61
CA ASP A 300 16.89 6.38 5.09
C ASP A 300 16.77 5.18 6.05
N ALA A 301 15.55 4.78 6.41
CA ALA A 301 15.30 3.57 7.19
C ALA A 301 15.43 2.33 6.29
N ASP A 302 16.65 1.99 5.88
CA ASP A 302 16.94 0.97 4.86
C ASP A 302 16.34 -0.42 5.16
N PHE A 303 16.10 -0.76 6.44
CA PHE A 303 15.52 -2.04 6.85
C PHE A 303 15.29 -2.13 8.37
N VAL A 304 14.16 -2.69 8.78
CA VAL A 304 13.89 -3.09 10.18
C VAL A 304 13.98 -4.62 10.29
N PRO A 305 14.93 -5.18 11.05
CA PRO A 305 15.01 -6.63 11.27
C PRO A 305 13.83 -7.17 12.09
N LEU A 306 13.47 -8.45 11.86
CA LEU A 306 12.53 -9.16 12.73
C LEU A 306 12.97 -9.12 14.20
N HIS A 307 12.00 -9.27 15.11
CA HIS A 307 12.16 -9.25 16.56
C HIS A 307 12.74 -7.95 17.14
N ARG A 308 13.07 -6.96 16.31
CA ARG A 308 13.41 -5.62 16.80
C ARG A 308 12.19 -4.95 17.40
N LYS A 309 12.44 -4.23 18.48
CA LYS A 309 11.43 -3.49 19.21
C LYS A 309 11.16 -2.19 18.46
N ILE A 310 9.94 -2.06 17.97
CA ILE A 310 9.43 -0.84 17.35
C ILE A 310 8.70 -0.07 18.46
N GLN A 311 9.12 1.16 18.67
CA GLN A 311 8.50 2.07 19.62
C GLN A 311 7.52 2.96 18.85
N MET A 312 6.29 3.02 19.34
CA MET A 312 5.25 3.86 18.79
C MET A 312 4.93 4.95 19.80
N GLN A 313 4.99 6.19 19.36
CA GLN A 313 4.57 7.34 20.13
C GLN A 313 3.31 7.91 19.49
N SER A 314 2.30 8.22 20.30
CA SER A 314 1.10 8.88 19.82
C SER A 314 0.70 10.04 20.71
N TRP A 315 0.18 11.09 20.09
CA TRP A 315 -0.32 12.30 20.72
C TRP A 315 -1.70 12.60 20.17
N ILE A 316 -2.54 13.24 20.97
CA ILE A 316 -3.85 13.73 20.53
C ILE A 316 -3.88 15.26 20.63
N SER A 317 -4.82 15.90 19.94
CA SER A 317 -5.15 17.30 20.18
C SER A 317 -5.77 17.46 21.57
N GLU A 318 -5.56 18.61 22.20
CA GLU A 318 -6.34 18.98 23.38
C GLU A 318 -7.83 19.11 22.99
N GLU A 319 -8.73 18.70 23.88
CA GLU A 319 -10.16 18.97 23.70
C GLU A 319 -10.35 20.49 23.86
N ASP A 320 -10.55 21.19 22.74
CA ASP A 320 -10.86 22.61 22.77
C ASP A 320 -12.20 22.79 23.50
N GLY A 321 -12.15 23.35 24.72
CA GLY A 321 -13.30 23.58 25.59
C GLY A 321 -14.23 24.71 25.14
N GLN A 322 -14.42 24.93 23.84
CA GLN A 322 -15.31 25.96 23.29
C GLN A 322 -16.10 25.44 22.10
N ASP A 323 -17.41 25.33 22.28
CA ASP A 323 -18.61 25.33 21.39
C ASP A 323 -18.54 25.00 19.87
N GLU A 324 -17.39 24.70 19.28
CA GLU A 324 -17.24 24.06 17.98
C GLU A 324 -16.32 22.84 18.15
N PRO A 325 -16.79 21.61 17.89
CA PRO A 325 -15.94 20.43 18.01
C PRO A 325 -14.90 20.46 16.88
N GLN A 326 -13.75 21.08 17.11
CA GLN A 326 -12.61 20.94 16.22
C GLN A 326 -12.26 19.45 16.16
N ALA A 327 -12.27 18.91 14.93
CA ALA A 327 -12.05 17.50 14.65
C ALA A 327 -10.80 16.97 15.36
N GLN A 328 -10.96 15.93 16.18
CA GLN A 328 -9.89 15.28 16.91
C GLN A 328 -8.73 14.91 15.96
N VAL A 329 -7.51 15.35 16.30
CA VAL A 329 -6.30 15.03 15.55
C VAL A 329 -5.44 14.08 16.38
N THR A 330 -4.98 12.98 15.79
CA THR A 330 -4.01 12.07 16.40
C THR A 330 -2.73 12.04 15.58
N LYS A 331 -1.61 12.36 16.20
CA LYS A 331 -0.28 12.22 15.61
C LYS A 331 0.35 10.91 16.06
N LEU A 332 1.08 10.26 15.17
CA LEU A 332 1.86 9.07 15.47
C LEU A 332 3.29 9.18 14.92
N ASN A 333 4.25 8.64 15.66
CA ASN A 333 5.62 8.40 15.22
C ASN A 333 5.98 6.94 15.51
N LEU A 334 6.71 6.30 14.60
CA LEU A 334 7.36 5.02 14.83
C LEU A 334 8.86 5.19 14.81
N ASP A 335 9.51 4.72 15.88
CA ASP A 335 10.95 4.75 16.06
C ASP A 335 11.50 3.33 16.21
N VAL A 336 12.67 3.09 15.64
CA VAL A 336 13.46 1.87 15.84
C VAL A 336 14.88 2.27 16.19
N ASP A 337 15.38 1.80 17.33
CA ASP A 337 16.73 2.10 17.83
C ASP A 337 17.05 3.63 17.85
N GLY A 338 16.03 4.47 18.07
CA GLY A 338 16.15 5.93 18.12
C GLY A 338 16.08 6.65 16.77
N LEU A 339 15.87 5.92 15.67
CA LEU A 339 15.63 6.47 14.34
C LEU A 339 14.14 6.45 14.02
N ASN A 340 13.59 7.59 13.62
CA ASN A 340 12.22 7.67 13.13
C ASN A 340 12.14 7.01 11.75
N ILE A 341 11.23 6.04 11.62
CA ILE A 341 10.99 5.29 10.39
C ILE A 341 9.68 5.69 9.70
N MET A 342 8.75 6.29 10.45
CA MET A 342 7.42 6.66 9.97
C MET A 342 6.80 7.72 10.86
N GLN A 343 6.25 8.76 10.23
CA GLN A 343 5.43 9.76 10.89
C GLN A 343 4.05 9.79 10.24
N GLY A 344 3.01 9.98 11.04
CA GLY A 344 1.66 10.05 10.52
C GLY A 344 0.73 10.92 11.35
N VAL A 345 -0.39 11.27 10.72
CA VAL A 345 -1.48 12.01 11.33
C VAL A 345 -2.82 11.43 10.90
N LEU A 346 -3.71 11.25 11.87
CA LEU A 346 -5.10 10.89 11.69
C LEU A 346 -5.97 12.07 12.10
N ARG A 347 -7.05 12.31 11.36
CA ARG A 347 -8.04 13.34 11.67
C ARG A 347 -9.40 12.97 11.13
N THR A 348 -10.45 13.54 11.70
CA THR A 348 -11.76 13.56 11.04
C THR A 348 -11.74 14.59 9.90
N VAL A 349 -12.35 14.25 8.77
CA VAL A 349 -12.54 15.17 7.64
C VAL A 349 -13.92 15.80 7.79
N GLY A 350 -13.95 17.08 8.14
CA GLY A 350 -15.16 17.88 8.00
C GLY A 350 -15.43 18.09 6.52
N TRP A 351 -16.30 17.25 5.93
CA TRP A 351 -17.05 17.69 4.77
C TRP A 351 -18.05 18.68 5.34
N MET A 352 -17.74 19.98 5.26
CA MET A 352 -18.73 21.02 5.50
C MET A 352 -19.75 20.90 4.36
N TYR A 353 -20.71 19.98 4.49
CA TYR A 353 -22.01 20.22 3.91
C TYR A 353 -22.57 21.36 4.74
N SER A 354 -22.35 22.59 4.27
CA SER A 354 -23.10 23.74 4.77
C SER A 354 -24.57 23.37 4.63
N ALA A 355 -25.26 23.20 5.77
CA ALA A 355 -26.68 22.88 5.86
C ALA A 355 -27.60 23.95 5.23
N GLU A 356 -27.04 24.93 4.51
CA GLU A 356 -27.78 25.88 3.71
C GLU A 356 -28.42 25.25 2.46
N ASP A 357 -27.94 24.09 1.98
CA ASP A 357 -28.52 23.43 0.81
C ASP A 357 -29.78 22.57 1.12
N GLU A 358 -30.04 22.24 2.39
CA GLU A 358 -31.30 21.56 2.80
C GLU A 358 -32.46 22.54 3.07
N ALA A 359 -32.21 23.84 3.11
CA ALA A 359 -33.26 24.87 3.24
C ALA A 359 -33.83 25.34 1.89
N SER A 360 -33.33 24.80 0.76
CA SER A 360 -33.69 25.22 -0.60
C SER A 360 -34.28 24.12 -1.50
N GLN A 361 -34.84 23.05 -0.94
CA GLN A 361 -35.68 22.10 -1.69
C GLN A 361 -37.12 22.07 -1.20
#